data_AF-A0A6B3F8F2-F1
#
_entry.id   AF-A0A6B3F8F2-F1
#
_cell.length_a   1.000
_cell.length_b   1.000
_cell.length_c   1.000
_cell.angle_alpha   90.00
_cell.angle_beta   90.00
_cell.angle_gamma   90.00
#
_symmetry.space_group_name_H-M   'P 1'
#
loop_
_entity.id
_entity.type
_entity.pdbx_description
1 polymer ?
#
loop_
_entity_poly.entity_id
_entity_poly.type
_entity_poly.pdbx_seq_one_letter_code
_entity_poly.pdbx_strand_id
1 'polypeptide(L)' 'MADYHDDLRLAHVLADAADATTMERFKALDLKVETKPDLTPVTEADKAAEELIRSQLQRARPRDAILGE' A
#
# COMPACT_ATOMS: atom_id res chain seq x y z
N MET A 1 -3.08 10.84 -26.48
CA MET A 1 -3.21 10.05 -25.24
C MET A 1 -2.42 10.76 -24.18
N ALA A 2 -2.90 10.81 -22.93
CA ALA A 2 -2.07 11.29 -21.83
C ALA A 2 -0.87 10.34 -21.69
N ASP A 3 0.31 10.89 -21.48
CA ASP A 3 1.51 10.13 -21.18
C ASP A 3 1.48 9.74 -19.70
N TYR A 4 1.46 8.43 -19.42
CA TYR A 4 1.39 7.87 -18.07
C TYR A 4 2.77 7.43 -17.54
N HIS A 5 3.87 7.75 -18.23
CA HIS A 5 5.20 7.31 -17.82
C HIS A 5 5.59 7.80 -16.42
N ASP A 6 5.16 9.00 -16.02
CA ASP A 6 5.45 9.54 -14.69
C ASP A 6 4.64 8.86 -13.59
N ASP A 7 3.38 8.52 -13.86
CA ASP A 7 2.53 7.79 -12.91
C ASP A 7 2.98 6.34 -12.77
N LEU A 8 3.41 5.71 -13.87
CA LEU A 8 4.00 4.36 -13.83
C LEU A 8 5.31 4.35 -13.02
N ARG A 9 6.15 5.37 -13.17
CA ARG A 9 7.38 5.47 -12.38
C ARG A 9 7.07 5.64 -10.90
N LEU A 10 6.08 6.47 -10.56
CA LEU A 10 5.61 6.63 -9.19
C LEU A 10 5.05 5.31 -8.64
N ALA A 11 4.26 4.58 -9.43
CA ALA A 11 3.70 3.29 -9.04
C ALA A 11 4.79 2.26 -8.69
N HIS A 12 5.89 2.21 -9.45
CA HIS A 12 7.03 1.35 -9.11
C HIS A 12 7.69 1.75 -7.79
N VAL A 13 7.91 3.05 -7.54
CA VAL A 13 8.47 3.53 -6.26
C VAL A 13 7.58 3.15 -5.07
N LEU A 14 6.26 3.28 -5.23
CA LEU A 14 5.29 2.88 -4.21
C LEU A 14 5.31 1.38 -3.97
N ALA A 15 5.40 0.58 -5.04
CA ALA A 15 5.48 -0.87 -4.95
C ALA A 15 6.75 -1.33 -4.21
N ASP A 16 7.91 -0.75 -4.52
CA ASP A 16 9.17 -1.08 -3.83
C ASP A 16 9.11 -0.74 -2.33
N ALA A 17 8.49 0.39 -1.96
CA ALA A 17 8.33 0.79 -0.57
C ALA A 17 7.34 -0.10 0.20
N ALA A 18 6.24 -0.51 -0.45
CA ALA A 18 5.29 -1.46 0.12
C ALA A 18 5.90 -2.86 0.25
N ASP A 19 6.69 -3.32 -0.73
CA ASP A 19 7.41 -4.59 -0.67
C ASP A 19 8.35 -4.62 0.53
N ALA A 20 9.20 -3.60 0.70
CA ALA A 20 10.08 -3.50 1.87
C ALA A 20 9.31 -3.59 3.19
N THR A 21 8.19 -2.86 3.30
CA THR A 21 7.37 -2.80 4.52
C THR A 21 6.70 -4.15 4.84
N THR A 22 6.17 -4.82 3.82
CA THR A 22 5.49 -6.11 3.99
C THR A 22 6.48 -7.25 4.21
N MET A 23 7.66 -7.19 3.58
CA MET A 23 8.71 -8.18 3.72
C MET A 23 9.27 -8.26 5.14
N GLU A 24 9.30 -7.14 5.88
CA GLU A 24 9.67 -7.13 7.31
C GLU A 24 8.76 -8.02 8.18
N ARG A 25 7.51 -8.23 7.74
CA ARG A 25 6.52 -9.07 8.42
C ARG A 25 6.44 -10.49 7.86
N PHE A 26 7.14 -10.80 6.78
CA PHE A 26 7.12 -12.12 6.18
C PHE A 26 7.68 -13.17 7.14
N LYS A 27 6.88 -14.22 7.42
CA LYS A 27 7.19 -15.30 8.39
C LYS A 27 7.34 -14.83 9.85
N ALA A 28 6.89 -13.62 10.18
CA ALA A 28 6.84 -13.18 11.56
C ALA A 28 5.92 -14.11 12.38
N LEU A 29 6.43 -14.63 13.50
CA LEU A 29 5.68 -15.52 14.38
C LEU A 29 4.54 -14.78 15.13
N ASP A 30 4.67 -13.47 15.25
CA ASP A 30 3.75 -12.56 15.91
C ASP A 30 2.88 -11.76 14.93
N LEU A 31 2.80 -12.18 13.66
CA LEU A 31 2.00 -11.51 12.64
C LEU A 31 0.54 -11.37 13.11
N LYS A 32 0.09 -10.12 13.22
CA LYS A 32 -1.31 -9.84 13.59
C LYS A 32 -2.22 -9.95 12.38
N VAL A 33 -3.25 -10.77 12.53
CA VAL A 33 -4.32 -10.97 11.54
C VAL A 33 -5.65 -10.60 12.19
N GLU A 34 -6.43 -9.77 11.51
CA GLU A 34 -7.77 -9.36 11.89
C GLU A 34 -8.78 -9.79 10.80
N THR A 35 -10.05 -9.93 11.16
CA THR A 35 -11.12 -10.24 10.21
C THR A 35 -11.96 -8.99 9.94
N LYS A 36 -12.05 -8.58 8.68
CA LYS A 36 -12.89 -7.46 8.22
C LYS A 36 -14.39 -7.82 8.33
N PRO A 37 -15.32 -6.83 8.28
CA PRO A 37 -16.76 -7.09 8.32
C PRO A 37 -17.30 -8.00 7.21
N ASP A 38 -16.61 -8.05 6.06
CA ASP A 38 -16.92 -8.94 4.93
C ASP A 38 -16.32 -10.36 5.09
N LEU A 39 -15.78 -10.67 6.29
CA LEU A 39 -15.16 -11.93 6.67
C LEU A 39 -13.82 -12.24 5.97
N THR A 40 -13.24 -11.27 5.25
CA THR A 40 -11.89 -11.42 4.70
C THR A 40 -10.81 -11.11 5.75
N PRO A 41 -9.66 -11.80 5.74
CA PRO A 41 -8.55 -11.48 6.64
C PRO A 41 -7.81 -10.22 6.17
N VAL A 42 -7.30 -9.46 7.13
CA VAL A 42 -6.35 -8.36 6.90
C VAL A 42 -5.25 -8.43 7.94
N THR A 43 -4.01 -8.22 7.53
CA THR A 43 -2.86 -8.24 8.43
C THR A 43 -2.41 -6.84 8.81
N GLU A 44 -1.59 -6.73 9.85
CA GLU A 44 -0.92 -5.47 10.16
C GLU A 44 0.03 -5.01 9.03
N ALA A 45 0.56 -5.95 8.23
CA ALA A 45 1.39 -5.62 7.07
C ALA A 45 0.57 -4.97 5.95
N ASP A 46 -0.63 -5.47 5.69
CA ASP A 46 -1.56 -4.90 4.69
C ASP A 46 -1.92 -3.46 5.06
N LYS A 47 -2.31 -3.24 6.33
CA LYS A 47 -2.65 -1.90 6.84
C LYS A 47 -1.46 -0.94 6.76
N ALA A 48 -0.25 -1.40 7.10
CA ALA A 48 0.95 -0.58 7.04
C ALA A 48 1.31 -0.20 5.59
N ALA A 49 1.19 -1.14 4.65
CA ALA A 49 1.42 -0.88 3.24
C ALA A 49 0.43 0.15 2.68
N GLU A 50 -0.87 0.01 3.01
CA GLU A 50 -1.90 0.95 2.56
C GLU A 50 -1.66 2.36 3.10
N GLU A 51 -1.39 2.50 4.40
CA GLU A 51 -1.10 3.80 5.02
C GLU A 51 0.14 4.46 4.39
N LEU A 52 1.19 3.67 4.13
CA LEU A 52 2.39 4.15 3.46
C LEU A 52 2.09 4.67 2.04
N ILE A 53 1.35 3.89 1.25
CA ILE A 53 0.99 4.26 -0.12
C ILE A 53 0.12 5.52 -0.12
N ARG A 54 -0.90 5.59 0.74
CA ARG A 54 -1.77 6.76 0.89
C ARG A 54 -0.97 8.00 1.25
N SER A 55 -0.05 7.90 2.21
CA SER A 55 0.80 9.01 2.65
C SER A 55 1.70 9.53 1.54
N GLN A 56 2.31 8.64 0.75
CA GLN A 56 3.16 9.04 -0.37
C GLN A 56 2.35 9.63 -1.53
N LEU A 57 1.21 9.04 -1.90
CA LEU A 57 0.31 9.59 -2.92
C LEU A 57 -0.21 10.97 -2.52
N GLN A 58 -0.60 11.18 -1.26
CA GLN A 58 -1.05 12.49 -0.78
C GLN A 58 0.02 13.59 -0.95
N ARG A 59 1.31 13.23 -0.94
CA ARG A 59 2.43 14.17 -1.18
C ARG A 59 2.75 14.34 -2.66
N ALA A 60 2.81 13.25 -3.42
CA ALA A 60 3.26 13.25 -4.81
C ALA A 60 2.14 13.60 -5.81
N ARG A 61 0.89 13.31 -5.45
CA ARG A 61 -0.34 13.45 -6.25
C ARG A 61 -1.53 13.94 -5.40
N PRO A 62 -1.43 15.11 -4.73
CA PRO A 62 -2.45 15.59 -3.78
C PRO A 62 -3.84 15.84 -4.37
N ARG A 63 -3.97 15.86 -5.70
CA ARG A 63 -5.22 16.13 -6.43
C ARG A 63 -5.92 14.86 -6.90
N ASP A 64 -5.24 13.72 -6.80
CA ASP A 64 -5.74 12.45 -7.31
C ASP A 64 -6.61 11.78 -6.24
N ALA A 65 -7.72 11.20 -6.66
CA ALA A 65 -8.54 10.39 -5.77
C ALA A 65 -7.86 9.05 -5.50
N ILE A 66 -7.97 8.55 -4.28
CA ILE A 66 -7.49 7.22 -3.89
C ILE A 66 -8.72 6.34 -3.67
N LEU A 67 -8.80 5.25 -4.41
CA LEU A 67 -9.74 4.17 -4.16
C LEU A 67 -8.99 3.08 -3.39
N GLY A 68 -9.31 2.94 -2.11
CA GLY A 68 -8.81 1.87 -1.23
C GLY A 68 -9.89 0.83 -0.94
N GLU A 69 -9.48 -0.27 -0.31
CA GLU A 69 -10.33 -1.37 0.16
C GLU A 69 -10.77 -1.24 1.63
#